data_AF-A0A0M5JE61-F1
#
_entry.id   AF-A0A0M5JE61-F1
#
_cell.length_a   1.000
_cell.length_b   1.000
_cell.length_c   1.000
_cell.angle_alpha   90.00
_cell.angle_beta   90.00
_cell.angle_gamma   90.00
#
_symmetry.space_group_name_H-M   'P 1'
#
loop_
_entity.id
_entity.type
_entity.pdbx_description
1 polymer ?
#
loop_
_entity_poly.entity_id
_entity_poly.type
_entity_poly.pdbx_seq_one_letter_code
_entity_poly.pdbx_strand_id
1 'polypeptide(L)'
;MKEPTLKKVAYGIAMAIAIIIVHFVDVHVYPMPPILALVLAIIITYLGVKFINKSDRFDKKISRSKYNLINALVVFVLFIAYFTIAQ
;
A
#
# COMPACT_ATOMS: atom_id res chain seq x y z
N MET A 1 -23.10 6.66 9.69
CA MET A 1 -21.88 6.29 8.93
C MET A 1 -20.89 5.60 9.87
N LYS A 2 -20.50 4.35 9.59
CA LYS A 2 -19.61 3.54 10.46
C LYS A 2 -18.20 4.15 10.54
N GLU A 3 -17.60 4.15 11.74
CA GLU A 3 -16.23 4.65 11.94
C GLU A 3 -15.21 3.74 11.24
N PRO A 4 -14.15 4.30 10.61
CA PRO A 4 -13.11 3.51 9.98
C PRO A 4 -12.27 2.78 11.04
N THR A 5 -11.75 1.61 10.66
CA THR A 5 -10.80 0.84 11.47
C THR A 5 -9.38 1.07 10.98
N LEU A 6 -8.40 0.96 11.87
CA LEU A 6 -6.98 1.04 11.52
C LEU A 6 -6.60 -0.04 10.50
N LYS A 7 -7.28 -1.20 10.53
CA LYS A 7 -7.13 -2.30 9.57
C LYS A 7 -7.34 -1.87 8.12
N LYS A 8 -8.35 -1.03 7.85
CA LYS A 8 -8.58 -0.49 6.49
C LYS A 8 -7.43 0.37 6.01
N VAL A 9 -6.89 1.21 6.88
CA VAL A 9 -5.71 2.06 6.58
C VAL A 9 -4.50 1.18 6.30
N ALA A 10 -4.27 0.16 7.14
CA ALA A 10 -3.17 -0.78 6.97
C ALA A 10 -3.24 -1.53 5.63
N TYR A 11 -4.43 -1.93 5.17
CA TYR A 11 -4.60 -2.53 3.84
C TYR A 11 -4.22 -1.56 2.72
N GLY A 12 -4.65 -0.30 2.81
CA GLY A 12 -4.26 0.73 1.85
C GLY A 12 -2.74 0.94 1.82
N ILE A 13 -2.10 0.96 2.99
CA ILE A 13 -0.63 1.03 3.11
C ILE A 13 0.05 -0.19 2.46
N ALA A 14 -0.44 -1.40 2.71
CA ALA A 14 0.11 -2.62 2.11
C ALA A 14 0.01 -2.59 0.58
N MET A 15 -1.13 -2.15 0.04
CA MET A 15 -1.32 -1.99 -1.41
C MET A 15 -0.39 -0.91 -1.97
N ALA A 16 -0.24 0.23 -1.31
CA ALA A 16 0.67 1.30 -1.74
C ALA A 16 2.13 0.82 -1.78
N ILE A 17 2.58 0.10 -0.76
CA ILE A 17 3.92 -0.51 -0.72
C ILE A 17 4.10 -1.50 -1.87
N ALA A 18 3.10 -2.35 -2.16
CA ALA A 18 3.17 -3.28 -3.27
C ALA A 18 3.36 -2.56 -4.61
N ILE A 19 2.63 -1.47 -4.86
CA ILE A 19 2.76 -0.66 -6.07
C ILE A 19 4.16 -0.05 -6.17
N ILE A 20 4.69 0.52 -5.08
CA ILE A 20 6.03 1.12 -5.05
C ILE A 20 7.09 0.06 -5.37
N ILE A 21 7.03 -1.11 -4.74
CA ILE A 21 8.00 -2.19 -4.96
C ILE A 21 7.95 -2.67 -6.41
N VAL A 22 6.76 -2.93 -6.94
CA VAL A 22 6.60 -3.40 -8.32
C VAL A 22 7.12 -2.36 -9.31
N HIS A 23 6.79 -1.09 -9.12
CA HIS A 23 7.26 -0.01 -9.98
C HIS A 23 8.78 0.14 -9.91
N PHE A 24 9.37 0.03 -8.71
CA PHE A 24 10.82 0.06 -8.54
C PHE A 24 11.50 -1.08 -9.33
N VAL A 25 10.99 -2.31 -9.22
CA VAL A 25 11.53 -3.47 -9.93
C VAL A 25 11.38 -3.29 -11.44
N ASP A 26 10.24 -2.77 -11.90
CA ASP A 26 9.95 -2.53 -13.32
C ASP A 26 10.95 -1.54 -13.95
N VAL A 27 11.27 -0.46 -13.24
CA VAL A 27 12.18 0.57 -13.73
C VAL A 27 13.66 0.18 -13.57
N HIS A 28 14.06 -0.39 -12.44
CA HIS A 28 15.48 -0.54 -12.08
C HIS A 28 16.05 -1.95 -12.27
N VAL A 29 15.21 -2.98 -12.24
CA VAL A 29 15.69 -4.37 -12.30
C VAL A 29 15.49 -4.92 -13.71
N TYR A 30 14.26 -4.86 -14.21
CA TYR A 30 13.92 -5.31 -15.56
C TYR A 30 12.51 -4.84 -15.94
N PRO A 31 12.28 -4.35 -17.17
CA PRO A 31 10.96 -3.94 -17.64
C PRO A 31 9.99 -5.13 -17.66
N MET A 32 9.10 -5.17 -16.68
CA MET A 32 8.17 -6.26 -16.48
C MET A 32 6.96 -6.13 -17.43
N PRO A 33 6.56 -7.21 -18.11
CA PRO A 33 5.26 -7.28 -18.75
C PRO A 33 4.15 -6.91 -17.76
N PRO A 34 3.13 -6.13 -18.17
CA PRO A 34 2.08 -5.65 -17.26
C PRO A 34 1.38 -6.75 -16.46
N ILE A 35 1.22 -7.94 -17.05
CA ILE A 35 0.63 -9.11 -16.40
C ILE A 35 1.50 -9.60 -15.24
N LEU A 36 2.83 -9.66 -15.43
CA LEU A 36 3.75 -10.09 -14.38
C LEU A 36 3.83 -9.06 -13.24
N ALA A 37 3.86 -7.77 -13.59
CA ALA A 37 3.79 -6.69 -12.62
C ALA A 37 2.52 -6.78 -11.76
N LEU A 38 1.37 -7.05 -12.38
CA LEU A 38 0.10 -7.24 -11.68
C LEU A 38 0.13 -8.45 -10.74
N VAL A 39 0.63 -9.60 -11.21
CA VAL A 39 0.75 -10.81 -10.39
C VAL A 39 1.64 -10.55 -9.17
N LEU A 40 2.78 -9.89 -9.37
CA LEU A 40 3.69 -9.53 -8.28
C LEU A 40 3.01 -8.58 -7.28
N ALA A 41 2.29 -7.57 -7.75
CA ALA A 41 1.55 -6.64 -6.89
C ALA A 41 0.49 -7.36 -6.05
N ILE A 42 -0.24 -8.31 -6.63
CA ILE A 42 -1.23 -9.14 -5.94
C ILE A 42 -0.56 -9.98 -4.86
N ILE A 43 0.56 -10.65 -5.18
CA ILE A 43 1.30 -11.49 -4.22
C ILE A 43 1.78 -10.65 -3.03
N ILE A 44 2.41 -9.51 -3.27
CA ILE A 44 2.92 -8.63 -2.21
C ILE A 44 1.76 -8.10 -1.36
N THR A 45 0.67 -7.66 -2.00
CA THR A 45 -0.52 -7.16 -1.30
C THR A 45 -1.14 -8.27 -0.44
N TYR A 46 -1.27 -9.49 -0.96
CA TYR A 46 -1.80 -10.63 -0.22
C TYR A 46 -0.96 -10.95 1.02
N LEU A 47 0.37 -10.98 0.88
CA LEU A 47 1.29 -11.19 2.00
C LEU A 47 1.16 -10.08 3.05
N GLY A 48 1.09 -8.82 2.62
CA GLY A 48 0.89 -7.67 3.50
C GLY A 48 -0.43 -7.75 4.27
N VAL A 49 -1.54 -8.04 3.58
CA VAL A 49 -2.86 -8.20 4.21
C VAL A 49 -2.88 -9.40 5.16
N LYS A 50 -2.27 -10.53 4.79
CA LYS A 50 -2.15 -11.70 5.66
C LYS A 50 -1.37 -11.36 6.94
N PHE A 51 -0.30 -10.59 6.83
CA PHE A 51 0.47 -10.12 7.98
C PHE A 51 -0.35 -9.18 8.88
N ILE A 52 -1.09 -8.24 8.29
CA ILE A 52 -2.00 -7.33 9.03
C ILE A 52 -3.08 -8.13 9.77
N ASN A 53 -3.67 -9.13 9.11
CA ASN A 53 -4.71 -9.97 9.69
C ASN A 53 -4.22 -10.85 10.84
N LYS A 54 -2.92 -11.13 10.91
CA LYS A 54 -2.33 -11.89 12.01
C LYS A 54 -2.29 -11.09 13.32
N SER A 55 -2.47 -9.76 13.29
CA SER A 55 -2.35 -8.91 14.47
C SER A 55 -3.65 -8.20 14.83
N ASP A 56 -4.15 -8.43 16.05
CA ASP A 56 -5.33 -7.75 16.60
C ASP A 56 -5.11 -6.25 16.85
N ARG A 57 -3.85 -5.77 16.75
CA ARG A 57 -3.50 -4.35 16.93
C ARG A 57 -4.21 -3.44 15.92
N PHE A 58 -4.59 -3.98 14.77
CA PHE A 58 -5.22 -3.23 13.68
C PHE A 58 -6.75 -3.15 13.78
N ASP A 59 -7.39 -3.91 14.68
CA ASP A 59 -8.85 -3.89 14.83
C ASP A 59 -9.38 -2.67 15.61
N LYS A 60 -8.47 -1.82 16.09
CA LYS A 60 -8.81 -0.56 16.76
C LYS A 60 -9.53 0.39 15.80
N LYS A 61 -10.59 1.01 16.32
CA LYS A 61 -11.26 2.12 15.64
C LYS A 61 -10.35 3.33 15.62
N ILE A 62 -10.42 4.10 14.53
CA ILE A 62 -9.66 5.32 14.37
C ILE A 62 -10.62 6.48 14.04
N SER A 63 -10.34 7.66 14.59
CA SER A 63 -11.08 8.88 14.25
C SER A 63 -10.95 9.18 12.76
N ARG A 64 -11.98 9.76 12.15
CA ARG A 64 -11.97 10.14 10.73
C ARG A 64 -10.85 11.11 10.36
N SER A 65 -10.52 12.06 11.24
CA SER A 65 -9.43 13.00 11.00
C SER A 65 -8.08 12.28 10.83
N LYS A 66 -7.74 11.39 11.75
CA LYS A 66 -6.52 10.55 11.64
C LYS A 66 -6.56 9.63 10.41
N TYR A 67 -7.72 9.04 10.08
CA TYR A 67 -7.86 8.25 8.85
C TYR A 67 -7.51 9.08 7.60
N ASN A 68 -8.09 10.28 7.49
CA ASN A 68 -7.83 11.19 6.36
C ASN A 68 -6.37 11.65 6.33
N LEU A 69 -5.78 11.97 7.49
CA LEU A 69 -4.38 12.36 7.60
C LEU A 69 -3.45 11.26 7.09
N ILE A 70 -3.64 10.01 7.56
CA ILE A 70 -2.80 8.89 7.13
C ILE A 70 -3.01 8.62 5.64
N ASN A 71 -4.25 8.66 5.15
CA ASN A 71 -4.52 8.44 3.74
C ASN A 71 -3.88 9.52 2.85
N ALA A 72 -3.96 10.79 3.26
CA ALA A 72 -3.28 11.88 2.56
C ALA A 72 -1.76 11.69 2.54
N LEU A 73 -1.19 11.25 3.67
CA LEU A 73 0.24 10.93 3.76
C LEU A 73 0.63 9.75 2.85
N VAL A 74 -0.18 8.70 2.78
CA VAL A 74 0.06 7.57 1.87
C VAL A 74 0.05 8.01 0.42
N VAL A 75 -0.93 8.83 0.02
CA VAL A 75 -1.01 9.38 -1.34
C VAL A 75 0.21 10.28 -1.63
N PHE A 76 0.63 11.09 -0.66
CA PHE A 76 1.82 11.92 -0.79
C PHE A 76 3.11 11.09 -0.94
N VAL A 77 3.25 9.99 -0.19
CA VAL A 77 4.37 9.05 -0.34
C VAL A 77 4.35 8.38 -1.72
N LEU A 78 3.18 7.98 -2.21
CA LEU A 78 3.03 7.42 -3.56
C LEU A 78 3.45 8.43 -4.64
N PHE A 79 3.07 9.69 -4.47
CA PHE A 79 3.48 10.77 -5.35
C PHE A 79 5.01 10.91 -5.38
N ILE A 80 5.65 11.02 -4.20
CA ILE A 80 7.12 11.10 -4.12
C ILE A 80 7.78 9.85 -4.74
N ALA A 81 7.28 8.66 -4.42
CA ALA A 81 7.81 7.40 -4.94
C ALA A 81 7.74 7.37 -6.48
N TYR A 82 6.63 7.80 -7.07
CA TYR A 82 6.50 7.87 -8.52
C TYR A 82 7.57 8.76 -9.17
N PHE A 83 7.76 9.99 -8.65
CA PHE A 83 8.75 10.93 -9.22
C PHE A 83 10.19 10.53 -8.95
N THR A 84 10.46 9.80 -7.86
CA THR A 84 11.82 9.40 -7.50
C THR A 84 12.24 8.08 -8.15
N ILE A 85 11.29 7.18 -8.45
CA ILE A 85 11.57 5.92 -9.12
C ILE A 85 11.64 6.10 -10.64
N ALA A 86 10.88 7.04 -11.20
CA ALA A 86 10.87 7.29 -12.65
C ALA A 86 12.07 8.13 -13.15
N GLN A 87 12.95 8.60 -12.26
CA GLN A 87 14.17 9.34 -12.56
C GLN A 87 15.38 8.40 -12.52
#